data_AF-A0A2V1HPM0-F1
#
_entry.id   AF-A0A2V1HPM0-F1
#
_cell.length_a   1.000
_cell.length_b   1.000
_cell.length_c   1.000
_cell.angle_alpha   90.00
_cell.angle_beta   90.00
_cell.angle_gamma   90.00
#
_symmetry.space_group_name_H-M   'P 1'
#
loop_
_entity.id
_entity.type
_entity.pdbx_description
1 polymer ?
#
loop_
_entity_poly.entity_id
_entity_poly.type
_entity_poly.pdbx_seq_one_letter_code
_entity_poly.pdbx_strand_id
1 'polypeptide(L)'
;MTATATFPHWLSEQKGRDDEVGAFAADIAAAGDFPDSGGKPIFDGYFENASPEEKARYDRAWSEFTASAQPSPTSDRPEGFGG
;
A
#
# COMPACT_ATOMS: atom_id res chain seq x y z
N MET A 1 -7.11 -4.38 -18.13
CA MET A 1 -7.85 -3.34 -17.39
C MET A 1 -7.16 -3.18 -16.05
N THR A 2 -6.32 -2.17 -15.87
CA THR A 2 -5.68 -1.91 -14.57
C THR A 2 -6.70 -1.20 -13.69
N ALA A 3 -7.43 -1.98 -12.89
CA ALA A 3 -8.21 -1.41 -11.80
C ALA A 3 -7.23 -0.65 -10.89
N THR A 4 -7.54 0.60 -10.54
CA THR A 4 -6.80 1.33 -9.51
C THR A 4 -6.87 0.52 -8.22
N ALA A 5 -5.81 -0.22 -7.90
CA ALA A 5 -5.75 -0.96 -6.65
C ALA A 5 -5.82 0.05 -5.50
N THR A 6 -6.79 -0.10 -4.61
CA THR A 6 -6.87 0.70 -3.39
C THR A 6 -5.89 0.16 -2.36
N PHE A 7 -5.42 1.02 -1.44
CA PHE A 7 -4.53 0.61 -0.36
C PHE A 7 -5.03 -0.61 0.44
N PRO A 8 -6.28 -0.67 0.94
CA PRO A 8 -6.81 -1.85 1.65
C PRO A 8 -6.86 -3.12 0.80
N HIS A 9 -7.14 -2.99 -0.50
CA HIS A 9 -7.09 -4.11 -1.43
C HIS A 9 -5.66 -4.65 -1.57
N TRP A 10 -4.69 -3.77 -1.83
CA TRP A 10 -3.27 -4.13 -1.89
C TRP A 10 -2.76 -4.71 -0.57
N LEU A 11 -3.16 -4.13 0.56
CA LEU A 11 -2.76 -4.58 1.90
C LEU A 11 -3.30 -5.99 2.17
N SER A 12 -4.53 -6.29 1.74
CA SER A 12 -5.11 -7.63 1.89
C SER A 12 -4.33 -8.71 1.16
N GLU A 13 -3.66 -8.39 0.05
CA GLU A 13 -2.77 -9.31 -0.66
C GLU A 13 -1.45 -9.54 0.10
N GLN A 14 -1.04 -8.65 1.01
CA GLN A 14 0.19 -8.77 1.79
C GLN A 14 0.07 -9.70 3.01
N LYS A 15 -1.13 -10.17 3.37
CA LYS A 15 -1.37 -11.05 4.55
C LYS A 15 -0.53 -12.33 4.57
N GLY A 16 -0.04 -12.77 3.42
CA GLY A 16 0.82 -13.95 3.30
C GLY A 16 2.31 -13.70 3.58
N ARG A 17 2.70 -12.50 3.98
CA ARG A 17 4.10 -12.15 4.22
C ARG A 17 4.50 -12.38 5.68
N ASP A 18 5.69 -12.92 5.89
CA ASP A 18 6.33 -13.06 7.21
C ASP A 18 7.06 -11.77 7.68
N ASP A 19 6.67 -10.62 7.15
CA ASP A 19 7.24 -9.30 7.48
C ASP A 19 6.28 -8.46 8.34
N GLU A 20 6.75 -7.32 8.85
CA GLU A 20 5.93 -6.33 9.58
C GLU A 20 4.68 -5.87 8.81
N VAL A 21 4.75 -5.80 7.47
CA VAL A 21 3.62 -5.43 6.60
C VAL A 21 2.59 -6.55 6.53
N GLY A 22 3.02 -7.81 6.50
CA GLY A 22 2.11 -8.96 6.49
C GLY A 22 1.41 -9.14 7.83
N ALA A 23 2.15 -8.97 8.94
CA ALA A 23 1.57 -8.92 10.28
C ALA A 23 0.56 -7.78 10.42
N PHE A 24 0.89 -6.58 9.91
CA PHE A 24 -0.02 -5.44 9.89
C PHE A 24 -1.28 -5.70 9.05
N ALA A 25 -1.14 -6.31 7.86
CA ALA A 25 -2.27 -6.67 7.02
C ALA A 25 -3.22 -7.68 7.69
N ALA A 26 -2.66 -8.64 8.44
CA ALA A 26 -3.45 -9.60 9.21
C ALA A 26 -4.18 -8.93 10.38
N ASP A 27 -3.51 -8.04 11.11
CA ASP A 27 -4.06 -7.31 12.25
C ASP A 27 -5.22 -6.39 11.83
N ILE A 28 -5.02 -5.60 10.77
CA ILE A 28 -6.04 -4.72 10.19
C ILE A 28 -7.28 -5.50 9.73
N ALA A 29 -7.07 -6.69 9.15
CA ALA A 29 -8.18 -7.53 8.74
C ALA A 29 -8.90 -8.22 9.91
N ALA A 30 -8.19 -8.48 11.01
CA ALA A 30 -8.79 -8.97 12.24
C ALA A 30 -9.60 -7.86 12.94
N ALA A 31 -9.15 -6.61 12.86
CA ALA A 31 -9.86 -5.46 13.42
C ALA A 31 -11.22 -5.21 12.74
N GLY A 32 -11.30 -5.39 11.41
CA GLY A 32 -12.55 -5.29 10.64
C GLY A 32 -13.17 -3.89 10.56
N ASP A 33 -12.60 -2.88 11.23
CA ASP A 33 -13.03 -1.47 11.23
C ASP A 33 -12.28 -0.62 10.18
N PHE A 34 -11.37 -1.23 9.42
CA PHE A 34 -10.51 -0.51 8.49
C PHE A 34 -11.29 0.00 7.26
N PRO A 35 -11.07 1.26 6.83
CA PRO A 35 -11.80 1.81 5.69
C PRO A 35 -11.48 1.04 4.40
N ASP A 36 -12.53 0.58 3.69
CA ASP A 36 -12.40 -0.17 2.42
C ASP A 36 -11.98 0.72 1.24
N SER A 37 -12.19 2.03 1.35
CA SER A 37 -11.83 3.02 0.34
C SER A 37 -11.46 4.36 0.98
N GLY A 38 -10.40 4.99 0.50
CA GLY A 38 -9.92 6.26 1.03
C GLY A 38 -8.55 6.64 0.46
N GLY A 39 -8.18 7.91 0.61
CA GLY A 39 -6.82 8.38 0.37
C GLY A 39 -6.02 8.45 1.67
N LYS A 40 -4.70 8.72 1.56
CA LYS A 40 -3.81 8.91 2.71
C LYS A 40 -4.43 9.71 3.86
N PRO A 41 -5.09 10.89 3.66
CA PRO A 41 -5.62 11.66 4.77
C PRO A 41 -6.74 10.96 5.57
N ILE A 42 -7.51 10.07 4.94
CA ILE A 42 -8.55 9.29 5.63
C ILE A 42 -7.89 8.28 6.58
N PHE A 43 -6.89 7.56 6.08
CA PHE A 43 -6.15 6.59 6.88
C PHE A 43 -5.26 7.27 7.94
N ASP A 44 -4.70 8.44 7.64
CA ASP A 44 -3.91 9.22 8.61
C ASP A 44 -4.75 9.61 9.84
N GLY A 45 -6.02 9.97 9.62
CA GLY A 45 -6.99 10.20 10.69
C GLY A 45 -7.35 8.94 11.47
N TYR A 46 -7.46 7.78 10.81
CA TYR A 46 -7.67 6.50 11.47
C TYR A 46 -6.50 6.14 12.41
N PHE A 47 -5.26 6.37 11.96
CA PHE A 47 -4.04 6.14 12.75
C PHE A 47 -3.60 7.35 13.59
N GLU A 48 -4.47 8.36 13.78
CA GLU A 48 -4.16 9.52 14.63
C GLU A 48 -3.88 9.09 16.07
N ASN A 49 -4.74 8.19 16.60
CA ASN A 49 -4.71 7.71 17.98
C ASN A 49 -4.05 6.33 18.11
N ALA A 50 -3.54 5.78 17.01
CA ALA A 50 -2.86 4.49 17.01
C ALA A 50 -1.48 4.58 17.65
N SER A 51 -0.95 3.42 18.06
CA SER A 51 0.37 3.36 18.68
C SER A 51 1.47 3.78 17.67
N PRO A 52 2.62 4.29 18.13
CA PRO A 52 3.73 4.63 17.24
C PRO A 52 4.18 3.47 16.34
N GLU A 53 4.10 2.25 16.85
CA GLU A 53 4.43 1.03 16.10
C GLU A 53 3.45 0.75 14.95
N GLU A 54 2.14 0.91 15.18
CA GLU A 54 1.12 0.77 14.14
C GLU A 54 1.29 1.84 13.07
N LYS A 55 1.59 3.07 13.48
CA LYS A 55 1.83 4.20 12.57
C LYS A 55 3.07 3.98 11.71
N ALA A 56 4.14 3.39 12.26
CA ALA A 56 5.33 3.02 11.51
C ALA A 56 5.06 1.91 10.47
N ARG A 57 4.30 0.87 10.86
CA ARG A 57 3.87 -0.20 9.95
C ARG A 57 2.98 0.34 8.82
N TYR A 58 2.05 1.23 9.15
CA TYR A 58 1.21 1.92 8.18
C TYR A 58 2.02 2.75 7.19
N ASP A 59 2.95 3.58 7.67
CA ASP A 59 3.78 4.43 6.80
C ASP A 59 4.62 3.58 5.83
N ARG A 60 5.20 2.48 6.33
CA ARG A 60 5.93 1.53 5.51
C ARG A 60 5.06 0.87 4.45
N ALA A 61 3.90 0.34 4.84
CA ALA A 61 2.93 -0.25 3.93
C ALA A 61 2.47 0.77 2.86
N TRP A 62 2.23 2.02 3.26
CA TRP A 62 1.82 3.10 2.35
C TRP A 62 2.93 3.45 1.36
N SER A 63 4.18 3.49 1.82
CA SER A 63 5.34 3.73 0.96
C SER A 63 5.50 2.62 -0.09
N GLU A 64 5.37 1.34 0.31
CA GLU A 64 5.39 0.21 -0.63
C GLU A 64 4.20 0.23 -1.61
N PHE A 65 3.01 0.57 -1.14
CA PHE A 65 1.84 0.75 -1.99
C PHE A 65 2.06 1.85 -3.02
N THR A 66 2.56 3.02 -2.63
CA THR A 66 2.81 4.14 -3.57
C THR A 66 3.97 3.84 -4.53
N ALA A 67 4.96 3.06 -4.11
CA ALA A 67 6.01 2.55 -4.98
C ALA A 67 5.48 1.50 -5.99
N SER A 68 4.51 0.67 -5.57
CA SER A 68 3.90 -0.36 -6.42
C SER A 68 2.83 0.20 -7.36
N ALA A 69 2.09 1.22 -6.93
CA ALA A 69 1.03 1.88 -7.68
C ALA A 69 1.59 2.82 -8.76
N GLN A 70 2.82 3.31 -8.59
CA GLN A 70 3.56 3.88 -9.71
C GLN A 70 4.05 2.70 -10.56
N PRO A 71 3.54 2.50 -11.80
CA PRO A 71 4.30 1.71 -12.73
C PRO A 71 5.67 2.40 -12.80
N SER A 72 6.73 1.64 -12.58
CA SER A 72 8.08 2.14 -12.77
C SER A 72 8.09 2.96 -14.07
N PRO A 73 8.71 4.15 -14.11
CA PRO A 73 9.12 4.70 -15.38
C PRO A 73 10.17 3.72 -15.95
N THR A 74 9.70 2.62 -16.52
CA THR A 74 10.24 2.15 -17.77
C THR A 74 10.07 3.38 -18.66
N SER A 75 11.11 4.19 -18.83
CA SER A 75 12.21 3.78 -19.69
C SER A 75 11.61 3.17 -20.95
N ASP A 76 10.62 3.86 -21.54
CA ASP A 76 10.51 3.98 -22.99
C ASP A 76 11.77 4.72 -23.44
N ARG A 77 12.89 3.99 -23.37
CA ARG A 77 14.04 4.25 -24.21
C ARG A 77 13.53 3.89 -25.61
N PRO A 78 13.48 4.83 -26.57
CA PRO A 78 13.23 4.44 -27.95
C PRO A 78 14.45 3.62 -28.38
N GLU A 79 14.33 2.30 -28.30
CA GLU A 79 15.28 1.39 -28.92
C GLU A 79 15.08 1.50 -30.44
N GLY A 80 15.90 2.36 -31.05
CA GLY A 80 16.26 2.26 -32.46
C GLY A 80 15.28 2.87 -33.46
N PHE A 81 15.70 3.98 -34.06
CA PHE A 81 15.66 4.05 -35.52
C PHE A 81 17.09 4.28 -36.01
N GLY A 82 17.67 3.21 -36.54
CA GLY A 82 18.78 3.33 -37.49
C GLY A 82 18.28 4.00 -38.76
N GLY A 83 19.17 4.78 -39.36
CA GLY A 83 19.02 5.47 -40.64
C GLY A 83 20.26 6.29 -40.90
#